data_AF-I7IF70-F1
#
_entry.id   AF-I7IF70-F1
#
_cell.length_a   1.000
_cell.length_b   1.000
_cell.length_c   1.000
_cell.angle_alpha   90.00
_cell.angle_beta   90.00
_cell.angle_gamma   90.00
#
_symmetry.space_group_name_H-M   'P 1'
#
loop_
_entity.id
_entity.type
_entity.pdbx_description
1 polymer ?
#
loop_
_entity_poly.entity_id
_entity_poly.type
_entity_poly.pdbx_seq_one_letter_code
_entity_poly.pdbx_strand_id
1 'polypeptide(L)'
;MEINVLGEVSLGGSGIIEAKFDNFGRFLAVLTEDKICTLFDISNGCFTEIIRSQFHPSTLSIAWTNPKFGQYIIASLASGSIHVMKLTISPKLSTISFIGESRVLNEYPSALNVGNTDTDMFIVLGSAGGKIGILSLKTNELTAPFDAHFGGVTALCFDTNCSSLFSIGQDYRLVKWFRIDNSPTWTKIFSIKSDMPMNTIDYSLGEIIASHSSKVFIYNEKGEELEMLDVRKVKVDNGVDLGNNSISKVAFHGHRSIAVALESNVTILYTKDGGDKYKFMGILHK
;
A
#
# COMPACT_ATOMS: atom_id res chain seq x y z
N MET A 1 -8.16 16.47 -20.05
CA MET A 1 -7.20 15.42 -20.40
C MET A 1 -8.00 14.13 -20.48
N GLU A 2 -8.09 13.50 -21.65
CA GLU A 2 -8.79 12.22 -21.80
C GLU A 2 -7.94 11.13 -21.14
N ILE A 3 -8.50 10.42 -20.16
CA ILE A 3 -7.83 9.30 -19.50
C ILE A 3 -8.25 8.05 -20.25
N ASN A 4 -7.31 7.45 -20.99
CA ASN A 4 -7.56 6.24 -21.75
C ASN A 4 -7.08 5.01 -20.97
N VAL A 5 -7.94 3.99 -20.89
CA VAL A 5 -7.53 2.66 -20.42
C VAL A 5 -6.59 2.06 -21.45
N LEU A 6 -5.33 1.82 -21.06
CA LEU A 6 -4.30 1.30 -21.97
C LEU A 6 -4.42 -0.21 -22.22
N GLY A 7 -5.05 -0.95 -21.30
CA GLY A 7 -5.31 -2.38 -21.46
C GLY A 7 -6.02 -2.98 -20.25
N GLU A 8 -6.55 -4.19 -20.44
CA GLU A 8 -7.15 -5.02 -19.39
C GLU A 8 -6.54 -6.42 -19.43
N VAL A 9 -6.34 -7.03 -18.24
CA VAL A 9 -5.92 -8.43 -18.11
C VAL A 9 -6.89 -9.20 -17.23
N SER A 10 -7.31 -10.38 -17.68
CA SER A 10 -8.16 -11.30 -16.92
C SER A 10 -7.33 -12.45 -16.35
N LEU A 11 -7.49 -12.72 -15.06
CA LEU A 11 -6.71 -13.73 -14.32
C LEU A 11 -7.46 -15.07 -14.12
N GLY A 12 -8.53 -15.31 -14.88
CA GLY A 12 -9.17 -16.64 -14.90
C GLY A 12 -10.10 -16.95 -13.72
N GLY A 13 -10.71 -15.92 -13.10
CA GLY A 13 -11.86 -16.09 -12.20
C GLY A 13 -11.56 -16.21 -10.69
N SER A 14 -10.28 -16.26 -10.30
CA SER A 14 -9.87 -16.14 -8.90
C SER A 14 -9.93 -14.68 -8.44
N GLY A 15 -10.38 -14.43 -7.21
CA GLY A 15 -10.40 -13.08 -6.63
C GLY A 15 -8.98 -12.51 -6.51
N ILE A 16 -8.83 -11.20 -6.72
CA ILE A 16 -7.54 -10.52 -6.50
C ILE A 16 -7.46 -10.13 -5.04
N ILE A 17 -6.42 -10.62 -4.35
CA ILE A 17 -6.09 -10.17 -2.99
C ILE A 17 -5.40 -8.81 -3.06
N GLU A 18 -4.39 -8.69 -3.91
CA GLU A 18 -3.56 -7.49 -3.98
C GLU A 18 -2.88 -7.34 -5.34
N ALA A 19 -2.72 -6.10 -5.80
CA ALA A 19 -1.95 -5.76 -6.98
C ALA A 19 -0.99 -4.61 -6.65
N LYS A 20 0.30 -4.76 -6.99
CA LYS A 20 1.36 -3.79 -6.67
C LYS A 20 2.30 -3.59 -7.84
N PHE A 21 2.48 -2.32 -8.21
CA PHE A 21 3.58 -1.92 -9.06
C PHE A 21 4.90 -1.99 -8.32
N ASP A 22 5.97 -2.30 -9.04
CA ASP A 22 7.33 -2.11 -8.56
C ASP A 22 7.67 -0.61 -8.44
N ASN A 23 8.85 -0.31 -7.89
CA ASN A 23 9.29 1.05 -7.61
C ASN A 23 9.42 1.95 -8.86
N PHE A 24 9.42 1.37 -10.05
CA PHE A 24 9.53 2.10 -11.31
C PHE A 24 8.24 2.11 -12.13
N GLY A 25 7.18 1.46 -11.65
CA GLY A 25 5.92 1.32 -12.40
C GLY A 25 6.07 0.50 -13.68
N ARG A 26 7.10 -0.35 -13.79
CA ARG A 26 7.35 -1.21 -14.95
C ARG A 26 6.70 -2.57 -14.77
N PHE A 27 6.78 -3.12 -13.57
CA PHE A 27 6.28 -4.46 -13.28
C PHE A 27 5.07 -4.40 -12.36
N LEU A 28 4.07 -5.23 -12.63
CA LEU A 28 2.89 -5.40 -11.80
C LEU A 28 2.86 -6.82 -11.25
N ALA A 29 2.95 -6.97 -9.93
CA ALA A 29 2.65 -8.23 -9.26
C ALA A 29 1.18 -8.26 -8.86
N VAL A 30 0.48 -9.33 -9.19
CA VAL A 30 -0.91 -9.57 -8.78
C VAL A 30 -1.00 -10.88 -8.02
N LEU A 31 -1.43 -10.80 -6.77
CA LEU A 31 -1.70 -11.93 -5.89
C LEU A 31 -3.20 -12.23 -5.88
N THR A 32 -3.55 -13.49 -6.07
CA THR A 32 -4.93 -13.97 -6.13
C THR A 32 -5.30 -14.86 -4.93
N GLU A 33 -6.59 -15.15 -4.76
CA GLU A 33 -7.15 -15.93 -3.63
C GLU A 33 -6.59 -17.36 -3.55
N ASP A 34 -6.30 -17.97 -4.70
CA ASP A 34 -5.60 -19.25 -4.88
C ASP A 34 -4.08 -19.17 -4.60
N LYS A 35 -3.61 -18.02 -4.10
CA LYS A 35 -2.21 -17.76 -3.68
C LYS A 35 -1.22 -17.87 -4.82
N ILE A 36 -1.68 -17.60 -6.04
CA ILE A 36 -0.82 -17.45 -7.21
C ILE A 36 -0.41 -15.98 -7.29
N CYS A 37 0.89 -15.73 -7.42
CA CYS A 37 1.40 -14.42 -7.79
C CYS A 37 1.76 -14.45 -9.28
N THR A 38 1.07 -13.61 -10.06
CA THR A 38 1.37 -13.39 -11.47
C THR A 38 2.10 -12.07 -11.63
N LEU A 39 3.20 -12.08 -12.39
CA LEU A 39 4.02 -10.91 -12.66
C LEU A 39 3.85 -10.48 -14.11
N PHE A 40 3.54 -9.20 -14.33
CA PHE A 40 3.40 -8.60 -15.66
C PHE A 40 4.48 -7.54 -15.91
N ASP A 41 5.05 -7.52 -17.11
CA ASP A 41 5.75 -6.34 -17.66
C ASP A 41 4.71 -5.45 -18.36
N ILE A 42 4.71 -4.15 -18.05
CA ILE A 42 3.80 -3.18 -18.64
C ILE A 42 4.50 -2.06 -19.42
N SER A 43 5.82 -2.18 -19.64
CA SER A 43 6.66 -1.15 -20.27
C SER A 43 6.19 -0.67 -21.65
N ASN A 44 5.50 -1.52 -22.41
CA ASN A 44 5.03 -1.22 -23.77
C ASN A 44 3.55 -0.80 -23.83
N GLY A 45 2.94 -0.45 -22.69
CA GLY A 45 1.51 -0.16 -22.61
C GLY A 45 0.61 -1.40 -22.70
N CYS A 46 1.20 -2.60 -22.79
CA CYS A 46 0.51 -3.88 -22.80
C CYS A 46 0.94 -4.73 -21.61
N PHE A 47 0.02 -5.49 -21.02
CA PHE A 47 0.32 -6.46 -19.96
C PHE A 47 0.92 -7.73 -20.56
N THR A 48 2.19 -8.00 -20.30
CA THR A 48 2.86 -9.24 -20.73
C THR A 48 3.19 -10.08 -19.50
N GLU A 49 2.56 -11.25 -19.36
CA GLU A 49 2.86 -12.19 -18.27
C GLU A 49 4.32 -12.68 -18.38
N ILE A 50 5.11 -12.46 -17.34
CA ILE A 50 6.50 -12.89 -17.25
C ILE A 50 6.60 -14.21 -16.50
N ILE A 51 5.92 -14.29 -15.35
CA ILE A 51 5.99 -15.41 -14.41
C ILE A 51 4.63 -15.57 -13.75
N ARG A 52 4.24 -16.82 -13.52
CA ARG A 52 3.18 -17.21 -12.61
C ARG A 52 3.72 -18.22 -11.62
N SER A 53 3.60 -17.93 -10.32
CA SER A 53 4.22 -18.74 -9.27
C SER A 53 3.26 -18.96 -8.11
N GLN A 54 3.21 -20.19 -7.62
CA GLN A 54 2.46 -20.54 -6.41
C GLN A 54 3.22 -20.05 -5.18
N PHE A 55 2.60 -19.16 -4.41
CA PHE A 55 3.13 -18.71 -3.13
C PHE A 55 2.62 -19.61 -2.00
N HIS A 56 3.15 -19.40 -0.79
CA HIS A 56 2.75 -20.17 0.38
C HIS A 56 1.21 -20.10 0.59
N PRO A 57 0.54 -21.20 0.96
CA PRO A 57 -0.93 -21.24 1.08
C PRO A 57 -1.54 -20.23 2.06
N SER A 58 -0.76 -19.78 3.03
CA SER A 58 -1.19 -18.77 4.02
C SER A 58 -0.81 -17.33 3.68
N THR A 59 -0.38 -17.06 2.43
CA THR A 59 -0.01 -15.70 2.00
C THR A 59 -1.22 -14.77 2.03
N LEU A 60 -1.05 -13.58 2.61
CA LEU A 60 -2.10 -12.58 2.81
C LEU A 60 -1.91 -11.30 2.00
N SER A 61 -0.66 -10.89 1.79
CA SER A 61 -0.33 -9.64 1.11
C SER A 61 1.09 -9.69 0.60
N ILE A 62 1.39 -8.90 -0.43
CA ILE A 62 2.70 -8.79 -1.07
C ILE A 62 3.20 -7.34 -1.12
N ALA A 63 4.52 -7.17 -1.07
CA ALA A 63 5.18 -5.89 -1.26
C ALA A 63 6.49 -6.03 -2.04
N TRP A 64 6.79 -5.03 -2.86
CA TRP A 64 8.06 -4.95 -3.58
C TRP A 64 9.15 -4.39 -2.68
N THR A 65 10.35 -4.92 -2.81
CA THR A 65 11.54 -4.32 -2.20
C THR A 65 12.15 -3.27 -3.10
N ASN A 66 12.90 -2.33 -2.50
CA ASN A 66 13.68 -1.38 -3.29
C ASN A 66 14.80 -2.10 -4.06
N PRO A 67 14.90 -1.90 -5.39
CA PRO A 67 15.83 -2.61 -6.26
C PRO A 67 17.30 -2.35 -5.93
N LYS A 68 17.63 -1.25 -5.22
CA LYS A 68 18.98 -0.97 -4.70
C LYS A 68 19.51 -2.09 -3.81
N PHE A 69 18.62 -2.81 -3.13
CA PHE A 69 18.97 -3.92 -2.26
C PHE A 69 18.77 -5.29 -2.94
N GLY A 70 18.26 -5.30 -4.17
CA GLY A 70 17.89 -6.48 -4.93
C GLY A 70 16.40 -6.49 -5.29
N GLN A 71 16.05 -7.32 -6.27
CA GLN A 71 14.66 -7.51 -6.71
C GLN A 71 14.05 -8.64 -5.90
N TYR A 72 13.28 -8.29 -4.88
CA TYR A 72 12.54 -9.24 -4.07
C TYR A 72 11.06 -8.84 -3.97
N ILE A 73 10.24 -9.86 -3.71
CA ILE A 73 8.87 -9.72 -3.28
C ILE A 73 8.81 -10.25 -1.84
N ILE A 74 8.27 -9.44 -0.94
CA ILE A 74 7.95 -9.84 0.43
C ILE A 74 6.50 -10.31 0.44
N ALA A 75 6.25 -11.49 0.99
CA ALA A 75 4.92 -12.03 1.19
C ALA A 75 4.64 -12.17 2.69
N SER A 76 3.56 -11.58 3.20
CA SER A 76 3.13 -11.77 4.59
C SER A 76 2.29 -13.04 4.72
N LEU A 77 2.45 -13.76 5.83
CA LEU A 77 1.75 -15.00 6.13
C LEU A 77 0.80 -14.85 7.31
N ALA A 78 -0.26 -15.65 7.35
CA ALA A 78 -1.22 -15.70 8.45
C ALA A 78 -0.61 -15.99 9.84
N SER A 79 0.61 -16.55 9.90
CA SER A 79 1.34 -16.83 11.14
C SER A 79 2.01 -15.61 11.78
N GLY A 80 2.03 -14.47 11.08
CA GLY A 80 2.85 -13.31 11.46
C GLY A 80 4.29 -13.37 10.91
N SER A 81 4.61 -14.38 10.10
CA SER A 81 5.86 -14.47 9.37
C SER A 81 5.80 -13.72 8.04
N ILE A 82 6.98 -13.46 7.49
CA ILE A 82 7.18 -13.03 6.11
C ILE A 82 8.00 -14.07 5.35
N HIS A 83 7.70 -14.24 4.07
CA HIS A 83 8.53 -14.95 3.10
C HIS A 83 9.22 -13.94 2.19
N VAL A 84 10.53 -14.12 2.01
CA VAL A 84 11.34 -13.32 1.09
C VAL A 84 11.52 -14.14 -0.19
N MET A 85 11.00 -13.60 -1.28
CA MET A 85 11.04 -14.23 -2.60
C MET A 85 11.98 -13.44 -3.51
N LYS A 86 13.03 -14.09 -4.03
CA LYS A 86 13.94 -13.48 -5.00
C LYS A 86 13.36 -13.57 -6.39
N LEU A 87 13.26 -12.41 -7.04
CA LEU A 87 12.90 -12.29 -8.43
C LEU A 87 14.17 -12.27 -9.29
N THR A 88 14.20 -13.14 -10.29
CA THR A 88 15.21 -13.11 -11.34
C THR A 88 14.48 -12.97 -12.65
N ILE A 89 14.68 -11.87 -13.37
CA ILE A 89 14.14 -11.67 -14.72
C ILE A 89 15.31 -11.63 -15.69
N SER A 90 15.29 -12.50 -16.69
CA SER A 90 16.24 -12.47 -17.79
C SER A 90 15.58 -12.92 -19.08
N PRO A 91 16.16 -12.61 -20.25
CA PRO A 91 15.63 -13.10 -21.53
C PRO A 91 15.56 -14.63 -21.64
N LYS A 92 16.36 -15.36 -20.86
CA LYS A 92 16.43 -16.84 -20.92
C LYS A 92 15.59 -17.53 -19.86
N LEU A 93 15.46 -16.92 -18.69
CA LEU A 93 14.79 -17.51 -17.54
C LEU A 93 14.30 -16.41 -16.61
N SER A 94 13.02 -16.49 -16.26
CA SER A 94 12.39 -15.63 -15.29
C SER A 94 11.82 -16.50 -14.18
N THR A 95 12.23 -16.29 -12.93
CA THR A 95 11.84 -17.10 -11.77
C THR A 95 11.57 -16.27 -10.53
N ILE A 96 10.70 -16.79 -9.68
CA ILE A 96 10.51 -16.34 -8.30
C ILE A 96 10.90 -17.52 -7.41
N SER A 97 11.91 -17.34 -6.55
CA SER A 97 12.39 -18.38 -5.65
C SER A 97 12.34 -17.94 -4.19
N PHE A 98 11.85 -18.82 -3.32
CA PHE A 98 11.90 -18.62 -1.88
C PHE A 98 13.35 -18.62 -1.40
N ILE A 99 13.75 -17.63 -0.60
CA ILE A 99 15.10 -17.53 -0.06
C ILE A 99 15.17 -17.41 1.46
N GLY A 100 14.04 -17.20 2.15
CA GLY A 100 14.03 -17.13 3.60
C GLY A 100 12.69 -16.75 4.21
N GLU A 101 12.55 -17.09 5.49
CA GLU A 101 11.40 -16.73 6.32
C GLU A 101 11.88 -16.02 7.59
N SER A 102 11.12 -15.03 8.05
CA SER A 102 11.33 -14.41 9.35
C SER A 102 10.00 -14.14 10.04
N ARG A 103 9.92 -14.38 11.35
CA ARG A 103 8.73 -14.09 12.14
C ARG A 103 8.77 -12.66 12.66
N VAL A 104 7.81 -11.83 12.25
CA VAL A 104 7.74 -10.41 12.63
C VAL A 104 6.68 -10.18 13.71
N LEU A 105 5.58 -10.92 13.65
CA LEU A 105 4.48 -10.87 14.62
C LEU A 105 4.14 -12.26 15.15
N ASN A 106 3.50 -12.29 16.32
CA ASN A 106 2.91 -13.50 16.91
C ASN A 106 1.38 -13.56 16.68
N GLU A 107 0.87 -12.78 15.74
CA GLU A 107 -0.56 -12.55 15.49
C GLU A 107 -0.83 -12.48 13.99
N TYR A 108 -2.11 -12.59 13.61
CA TYR A 108 -2.56 -12.51 12.22
C TYR A 108 -2.29 -11.13 11.62
N PRO A 109 -1.46 -11.01 10.56
CA PRO A 109 -1.22 -9.73 9.89
C PRO A 109 -2.45 -9.23 9.14
N SER A 110 -2.67 -7.93 9.19
CA SER A 110 -3.72 -7.22 8.46
C SER A 110 -3.17 -6.11 7.55
N ALA A 111 -1.91 -5.72 7.72
CA ALA A 111 -1.23 -4.76 6.85
C ALA A 111 0.25 -5.13 6.67
N LEU A 112 0.79 -4.92 5.47
CA LEU A 112 2.21 -5.05 5.13
C LEU A 112 2.66 -3.79 4.41
N ASN A 113 3.84 -3.28 4.76
CA ASN A 113 4.54 -2.27 3.97
C ASN A 113 6.06 -2.53 4.00
N VAL A 114 6.76 -2.00 3.00
CA VAL A 114 8.22 -2.06 2.91
C VAL A 114 8.72 -0.64 2.65
N GLY A 115 9.60 -0.18 3.52
CA GLY A 115 10.29 1.10 3.40
C GLY A 115 11.80 0.88 3.27
N ASN A 116 12.53 1.85 2.74
CA ASN A 116 13.98 1.82 2.76
C ASN A 116 14.58 3.20 3.04
N THR A 117 15.71 3.17 3.73
CA THR A 117 16.66 4.30 3.76
C THR A 117 17.71 4.08 2.68
N ASP A 118 18.76 4.90 2.69
CA ASP A 118 19.92 4.67 1.84
C ASP A 118 20.73 3.42 2.17
N THR A 119 20.61 2.89 3.39
CA THR A 119 21.48 1.79 3.85
C THR A 119 20.75 0.58 4.38
N ASP A 120 19.44 0.69 4.60
CA ASP A 120 18.63 -0.37 5.22
C ASP A 120 17.24 -0.42 4.58
N MET A 121 16.60 -1.58 4.71
CA MET A 121 15.23 -1.82 4.32
C MET A 121 14.44 -2.33 5.53
N PHE A 122 13.27 -1.75 5.72
CA PHE A 122 12.34 -2.09 6.80
C PHE A 122 11.14 -2.80 6.23
N ILE A 123 10.81 -3.93 6.84
CA ILE A 123 9.55 -4.62 6.60
C ILE A 123 8.69 -4.38 7.83
N VAL A 124 7.49 -3.84 7.63
CA VAL A 124 6.55 -3.57 8.71
C VAL A 124 5.27 -4.38 8.50
N LEU A 125 4.83 -5.03 9.58
CA LEU A 125 3.53 -5.68 9.66
C LEU A 125 2.67 -5.00 10.71
N GLY A 126 1.39 -4.82 10.39
CA GLY A 126 0.32 -4.46 11.32
C GLY A 126 -0.54 -5.69 11.58
N SER A 127 -0.99 -5.89 12.83
CA SER A 127 -1.81 -7.03 13.22
C SER A 127 -3.29 -6.69 13.33
N ALA A 128 -4.13 -7.71 13.20
CA ALA A 128 -5.56 -7.63 13.50
C ALA A 128 -5.84 -7.29 14.98
N GLY A 129 -4.86 -7.49 15.88
CA GLY A 129 -4.89 -7.12 17.28
C GLY A 129 -4.41 -5.70 17.59
N GLY A 130 -4.03 -4.91 16.57
CA GLY A 130 -3.61 -3.51 16.75
C GLY A 130 -2.11 -3.31 17.03
N LYS A 131 -1.30 -4.37 16.89
CA LYS A 131 0.15 -4.28 17.07
C LYS A 131 0.88 -3.99 15.77
N ILE A 132 2.07 -3.39 15.89
CA ILE A 132 2.99 -3.21 14.78
C ILE A 132 4.32 -3.89 15.12
N GLY A 133 4.86 -4.65 14.17
CA GLY A 133 6.19 -5.25 14.23
C GLY A 133 7.02 -4.80 13.04
N ILE A 134 8.29 -4.47 13.27
CA ILE A 134 9.21 -3.94 12.25
C ILE A 134 10.50 -4.74 12.27
N LEU A 135 10.93 -5.19 11.09
CA LEU A 135 12.18 -5.91 10.86
C LEU A 135 13.13 -5.04 10.02
N SER A 136 14.35 -4.82 10.51
CA SER A 136 15.47 -4.35 9.70
C SER A 136 16.09 -5.52 8.94
N LEU A 137 16.25 -5.38 7.62
CA LEU A 137 16.93 -6.40 6.83
C LEU A 137 18.46 -6.28 6.88
N LYS A 138 19.00 -5.07 7.12
CA LYS A 138 20.45 -4.88 7.25
C LYS A 138 20.99 -5.47 8.54
N THR A 139 20.33 -5.19 9.67
CA THR A 139 20.80 -5.65 10.99
C THR A 139 20.16 -6.97 11.40
N ASN A 140 19.13 -7.42 10.68
CA ASN A 140 18.26 -8.53 11.07
C ASN A 140 17.65 -8.33 12.48
N GLU A 141 17.51 -7.08 12.90
CA GLU A 141 16.91 -6.73 14.18
C GLU A 141 15.39 -6.63 14.04
N LEU A 142 14.70 -7.42 14.86
CA LEU A 142 13.27 -7.32 15.05
C LEU A 142 12.99 -6.38 16.22
N THR A 143 12.26 -5.32 15.95
CA THR A 143 11.67 -4.49 17.00
C THR A 143 10.65 -5.32 17.78
N ALA A 144 10.66 -5.20 19.12
CA ALA A 144 9.60 -5.79 19.91
C ALA A 144 8.25 -5.20 19.44
N PRO A 145 7.24 -6.03 19.09
CA PRO A 145 5.96 -5.52 18.64
C PRO A 145 5.35 -4.60 19.70
N PHE A 146 4.81 -3.47 19.27
CA PHE A 146 4.22 -2.46 20.16
C PHE A 146 2.73 -2.25 19.86
N ASP A 147 1.97 -1.88 20.89
CA ASP A 147 0.55 -1.59 20.78
C ASP A 147 0.36 -0.23 20.10
N ALA A 148 -0.07 -0.28 18.83
CA ALA A 148 -0.23 0.90 18.00
C ALA A 148 -1.68 1.43 18.01
N HIS A 149 -2.63 0.50 18.02
CA HIS A 149 -4.06 0.77 17.93
C HIS A 149 -4.85 -0.10 18.90
N PHE A 150 -6.04 0.36 19.32
CA PHE A 150 -6.97 -0.44 20.15
C PHE A 150 -7.83 -1.42 19.33
N GLY A 151 -7.67 -1.41 18.01
CA GLY A 151 -8.29 -2.34 17.07
C GLY A 151 -7.31 -2.66 15.94
N GLY A 152 -7.71 -3.52 15.01
CA GLY A 152 -6.81 -3.99 13.95
C GLY A 152 -6.19 -2.86 13.13
N VAL A 153 -4.90 -2.98 12.83
CA VAL A 153 -4.18 -2.05 11.94
C VAL A 153 -4.63 -2.30 10.51
N THR A 154 -5.22 -1.31 9.85
CA THR A 154 -5.81 -1.49 8.51
C THR A 154 -4.85 -1.11 7.39
N ALA A 155 -3.96 -0.16 7.62
CA ALA A 155 -2.91 0.19 6.66
C ALA A 155 -1.71 0.86 7.32
N LEU A 156 -0.59 0.80 6.61
CA LEU A 156 0.72 1.31 7.01
C LEU A 156 1.34 2.04 5.83
N CYS A 157 2.06 3.13 6.09
CA CYS A 157 2.86 3.82 5.07
C CYS A 157 4.06 4.52 5.72
N PHE A 158 5.23 4.42 5.11
CA PHE A 158 6.41 5.19 5.51
C PHE A 158 6.41 6.58 4.88
N ASP A 159 7.11 7.53 5.52
CA ASP A 159 7.54 8.73 4.82
C ASP A 159 8.65 8.42 3.79
N THR A 160 8.99 9.40 2.95
CA THR A 160 10.01 9.24 1.88
C THR A 160 11.36 8.76 2.41
N ASN A 161 11.74 9.16 3.63
CA ASN A 161 13.04 8.83 4.21
C ASN A 161 13.00 7.63 5.16
N CYS A 162 11.84 7.01 5.36
CA CYS A 162 11.59 5.97 6.36
C CYS A 162 12.01 6.37 7.79
N SER A 163 11.95 7.67 8.09
CA SER A 163 12.14 8.22 9.43
C SER A 163 10.87 8.13 10.26
N SER A 164 9.72 8.16 9.57
CA SER A 164 8.40 8.14 10.15
C SER A 164 7.57 7.03 9.54
N LEU A 165 6.76 6.41 10.38
CA LEU A 165 5.75 5.43 9.99
C LEU A 165 4.39 6.01 10.33
N PHE A 166 3.46 5.89 9.40
CA PHE A 166 2.05 6.21 9.61
C PHE A 166 1.26 4.91 9.67
N SER A 167 0.36 4.83 10.64
CA SER A 167 -0.57 3.71 10.78
C SER A 167 -2.00 4.22 10.94
N ILE A 168 -2.92 3.45 10.40
CA ILE A 168 -4.35 3.63 10.62
C ILE A 168 -4.99 2.33 11.10
N GLY A 169 -6.12 2.44 11.79
CA GLY A 169 -6.79 1.26 12.35
C GLY A 169 -8.29 1.39 12.53
N GLN A 170 -8.88 0.25 12.92
CA GLN A 170 -10.31 0.11 13.24
C GLN A 170 -10.72 0.91 14.49
N ASP A 171 -9.78 1.48 15.23
CA ASP A 171 -10.02 2.38 16.36
C ASP A 171 -10.18 3.86 15.94
N TYR A 172 -10.31 4.10 14.64
CA TYR A 172 -10.62 5.38 14.01
C TYR A 172 -9.47 6.38 14.14
N ARG A 173 -8.23 5.88 14.23
CA ARG A 173 -7.06 6.73 14.43
C ARG A 173 -6.10 6.66 13.27
N LEU A 174 -5.56 7.82 12.92
CA LEU A 174 -4.29 7.99 12.23
C LEU A 174 -3.23 8.25 13.30
N VAL A 175 -2.10 7.56 13.23
CA VAL A 175 -0.99 7.71 14.17
C VAL A 175 0.31 7.87 13.41
N LYS A 176 1.10 8.90 13.76
CA LYS A 176 2.48 9.05 13.28
C LYS A 176 3.44 8.54 14.35
N TRP A 177 4.36 7.71 13.93
CA TRP A 177 5.45 7.16 14.73
C TRP A 177 6.76 7.67 14.16
N PHE A 178 7.71 7.98 15.04
CA PHE A 178 9.06 8.38 14.67
C PHE A 178 10.07 7.42 15.26
N ARG A 179 11.07 7.07 14.46
CA ARG A 179 12.20 6.28 14.92
C ARG A 179 13.31 7.20 15.36
N ILE A 180 13.74 7.05 16.61
CA ILE A 180 14.97 7.70 17.08
C ILE A 180 16.15 6.94 16.46
N ASP A 181 17.11 7.66 15.88
CA ASP A 181 18.27 7.08 15.19
C ASP A 181 18.94 5.99 16.03
N ASN A 182 19.25 4.86 15.37
CA ASN A 182 19.85 3.67 15.97
C ASN A 182 19.07 3.04 17.13
N SER A 183 17.84 3.47 17.40
CA SER A 183 16.95 2.80 18.34
C SER A 183 16.02 1.82 17.63
N PRO A 184 15.75 0.63 18.21
CA PRO A 184 14.66 -0.23 17.77
C PRO A 184 13.28 0.30 18.20
N THR A 185 13.21 1.40 18.96
CA THR A 185 11.96 1.94 19.49
C THR A 185 11.32 2.96 18.56
N TRP A 186 10.00 2.86 18.42
CA TRP A 186 9.18 3.82 17.70
C TRP A 186 8.34 4.62 18.69
N THR A 187 8.43 5.95 18.60
CA THR A 187 7.73 6.86 19.50
C THR A 187 6.56 7.49 18.80
N LYS A 188 5.40 7.49 19.45
CA LYS A 188 4.21 8.16 18.96
C LYS A 188 4.42 9.69 18.96
N ILE A 189 4.24 10.32 17.81
CA ILE A 189 4.33 11.77 17.64
C ILE A 189 2.97 12.43 17.80
N PHE A 190 1.97 11.95 17.05
CA PHE A 190 0.59 12.44 17.16
C PHE A 190 -0.41 11.31 16.93
N SER A 191 -1.67 11.57 17.29
CA SER A 191 -2.79 10.76 16.86
C SER A 191 -4.01 11.61 16.59
N ILE A 192 -4.59 11.40 15.42
CA ILE A 192 -5.80 12.09 14.96
C ILE A 192 -6.93 11.08 14.99
N LYS A 193 -8.06 11.50 15.56
CA LYS A 193 -9.27 10.69 15.65
C LYS A 193 -10.22 11.10 14.53
N SER A 194 -10.66 10.11 13.74
CA SER A 194 -11.75 10.18 12.79
C SER A 194 -13.09 9.82 13.47
N ASP A 195 -14.19 10.12 12.79
CA ASP A 195 -15.54 9.70 13.15
C ASP A 195 -15.83 8.24 12.73
N MET A 196 -15.01 7.63 11.87
CA MET A 196 -15.22 6.30 11.28
C MET A 196 -13.91 5.49 11.19
N PRO A 197 -13.99 4.15 11.01
CA PRO A 197 -12.81 3.33 10.72
C PRO A 197 -12.08 3.80 9.46
N MET A 198 -10.77 3.93 9.58
CA MET A 198 -9.92 4.32 8.46
C MET A 198 -9.50 3.08 7.66
N ASN A 199 -9.57 3.18 6.33
CA ASN A 199 -9.43 2.03 5.44
C ASN A 199 -8.04 1.94 4.80
N THR A 200 -7.52 3.06 4.32
CA THR A 200 -6.28 3.10 3.53
C THR A 200 -5.55 4.41 3.76
N ILE A 201 -4.23 4.36 3.62
CA ILE A 201 -3.32 5.49 3.80
C ILE A 201 -2.25 5.46 2.72
N ASP A 202 -1.79 6.63 2.30
CA ASP A 202 -0.58 6.79 1.52
C ASP A 202 0.13 8.11 1.84
N TYR A 203 1.41 8.21 1.46
CA TYR A 203 2.26 9.36 1.73
C TYR A 203 3.02 9.81 0.49
N SER A 204 3.11 11.12 0.27
CA SER A 204 3.97 11.70 -0.75
C SER A 204 4.43 13.11 -0.37
N LEU A 205 5.76 13.33 -0.38
CA LEU A 205 6.41 14.63 -0.20
C LEU A 205 5.79 15.56 0.87
N GLY A 206 5.54 15.03 2.06
CA GLY A 206 5.05 15.80 3.22
C GLY A 206 3.53 15.81 3.38
N GLU A 207 2.81 15.19 2.44
CA GLU A 207 1.36 15.03 2.50
C GLU A 207 0.98 13.57 2.78
N ILE A 208 -0.01 13.41 3.65
CA ILE A 208 -0.57 12.13 4.04
C ILE A 208 -2.01 12.12 3.53
N ILE A 209 -2.36 11.14 2.71
CA ILE A 209 -3.76 10.88 2.38
C ILE A 209 -4.24 9.70 3.21
N ALA A 210 -5.38 9.85 3.83
CA ALA A 210 -6.02 8.77 4.56
C ALA A 210 -7.53 8.81 4.30
N SER A 211 -8.14 7.65 4.14
CA SER A 211 -9.58 7.60 3.85
C SER A 211 -10.36 6.84 4.91
N HIS A 212 -11.63 7.23 5.04
CA HIS A 212 -12.65 6.46 5.71
C HIS A 212 -13.99 6.68 5.01
N SER A 213 -14.79 5.63 4.88
CA SER A 213 -16.06 5.67 4.15
C SER A 213 -15.88 6.31 2.77
N SER A 214 -16.59 7.39 2.46
CA SER A 214 -16.55 8.10 1.18
C SER A 214 -15.69 9.37 1.18
N LYS A 215 -14.80 9.53 2.16
CA LYS A 215 -13.99 10.75 2.30
C LYS A 215 -12.49 10.42 2.26
N VAL A 216 -11.73 11.26 1.58
CA VAL A 216 -10.27 11.30 1.63
C VAL A 216 -9.87 12.57 2.37
N PHE A 217 -9.06 12.42 3.40
CA PHE A 217 -8.48 13.51 4.16
C PHE A 217 -7.02 13.62 3.80
N ILE A 218 -6.57 14.85 3.59
CA ILE A 218 -5.18 15.20 3.31
C ILE A 218 -4.65 15.94 4.52
N TYR A 219 -3.58 15.43 5.12
CA TYR A 219 -2.91 16.03 6.26
C TYR A 219 -1.48 16.40 5.89
N ASN A 220 -0.93 17.39 6.58
CA ASN A 220 0.52 17.59 6.58
C ASN A 220 1.21 16.70 7.63
N GLU A 221 2.54 16.72 7.62
CA GLU A 221 3.37 15.94 8.56
C GLU A 221 3.23 16.29 10.05
N LYS A 222 2.57 17.40 10.37
CA LYS A 222 2.24 17.79 11.74
C LYS A 222 0.86 17.28 12.18
N GLY A 223 0.11 16.70 11.25
CA GLY A 223 -1.25 16.23 11.49
C GLY A 223 -2.33 17.28 11.31
N GLU A 224 -2.02 18.42 10.69
CA GLU A 224 -3.01 19.44 10.37
C GLU A 224 -3.74 19.02 9.09
N GLU A 225 -5.08 19.04 9.11
CA GLU A 225 -5.90 18.79 7.93
C GLU A 225 -5.73 19.94 6.94
N LEU A 226 -5.27 19.62 5.73
CA LEU A 226 -5.11 20.55 4.63
C LEU A 226 -6.38 20.63 3.78
N GLU A 227 -6.97 19.47 3.49
CA GLU A 227 -8.13 19.35 2.61
C GLU A 227 -8.90 18.05 2.85
N MET A 228 -10.20 18.07 2.56
CA MET A 228 -11.06 16.89 2.56
C MET A 228 -11.83 16.80 1.23
N LEU A 229 -11.71 15.64 0.58
CA LEU A 229 -12.38 15.29 -0.66
C LEU A 229 -13.52 14.32 -0.34
N ASP A 230 -14.77 14.68 -0.69
CA ASP A 230 -15.93 13.80 -0.54
C ASP A 230 -16.30 13.24 -1.92
N VAL A 231 -16.08 11.94 -2.13
CA VAL A 231 -16.29 11.33 -3.45
C VAL A 231 -17.76 11.37 -3.89
N ARG A 232 -18.70 11.51 -2.94
CA ARG A 232 -20.14 11.64 -3.23
C ARG A 232 -20.50 12.96 -3.91
N LYS A 233 -19.61 13.95 -3.82
CA LYS A 233 -19.81 15.27 -4.46
C LYS A 233 -19.29 15.29 -5.91
N VAL A 234 -18.63 14.24 -6.36
CA VAL A 234 -18.17 14.12 -7.75
C VAL A 234 -19.40 13.98 -8.64
N LYS A 235 -19.67 15.02 -9.44
CA LYS A 235 -20.71 14.96 -10.47
C LYS A 235 -20.13 14.27 -11.68
N VAL A 236 -20.72 13.13 -12.05
CA VAL A 236 -20.37 12.45 -13.28
C VAL A 236 -21.37 12.87 -14.34
N ASP A 237 -20.93 13.68 -15.29
CA ASP A 237 -21.68 13.87 -16.53
C ASP A 237 -21.70 12.51 -17.25
N ASN A 238 -22.88 12.09 -17.74
CA ASN A 238 -23.14 10.82 -18.46
C ASN A 238 -23.66 9.60 -17.64
N GLY A 239 -24.20 9.81 -16.44
CA GLY A 239 -25.02 8.77 -15.79
C GLY A 239 -24.25 7.57 -15.23
N VAL A 240 -22.95 7.72 -14.97
CA VAL A 240 -22.16 6.74 -14.21
C VAL A 240 -22.65 6.76 -12.76
N ASP A 241 -23.25 5.66 -12.33
CA ASP A 241 -23.59 5.44 -10.93
C ASP A 241 -22.32 5.05 -10.17
N LEU A 242 -21.89 5.91 -9.25
CA LEU A 242 -20.75 5.63 -8.37
C LEU A 242 -21.04 4.48 -7.38
N GLY A 243 -22.31 4.09 -7.23
CA GLY A 243 -22.74 2.95 -6.43
C GLY A 243 -22.31 3.06 -4.97
N ASN A 244 -21.72 1.99 -4.45
CA ASN A 244 -21.10 2.00 -3.13
C ASN A 244 -19.86 2.92 -3.14
N ASN A 245 -20.02 4.07 -2.49
CA ASN A 245 -18.99 5.10 -2.37
C ASN A 245 -17.95 4.82 -1.27
N SER A 246 -17.90 3.60 -0.71
CA SER A 246 -16.86 3.20 0.22
C SER A 246 -15.52 3.10 -0.50
N ILE A 247 -14.53 3.79 0.04
CA ILE A 247 -13.18 3.83 -0.50
C ILE A 247 -12.42 2.59 -0.04
N SER A 248 -11.95 1.81 -1.02
CA SER A 248 -11.12 0.62 -0.80
C SER A 248 -9.63 0.94 -0.81
N LYS A 249 -9.19 1.89 -1.66
CA LYS A 249 -7.79 2.29 -1.76
C LYS A 249 -7.61 3.76 -2.12
N VAL A 250 -6.55 4.36 -1.59
CA VAL A 250 -6.04 5.65 -2.03
C VAL A 250 -4.56 5.49 -2.33
N ALA A 251 -4.09 6.21 -3.35
CA ALA A 251 -2.68 6.24 -3.70
C ALA A 251 -2.32 7.58 -4.30
N PHE A 252 -1.11 8.04 -4.00
CA PHE A 252 -0.48 9.12 -4.72
C PHE A 252 0.10 8.62 -6.04
N HIS A 253 0.05 9.48 -7.06
CA HIS A 253 0.92 9.38 -8.22
C HIS A 253 1.78 10.63 -8.30
N GLY A 254 3.06 10.49 -7.97
CA GLY A 254 3.94 11.63 -7.74
C GLY A 254 3.44 12.49 -6.57
N HIS A 255 3.57 13.81 -6.69
CA HIS A 255 3.23 14.77 -5.62
C HIS A 255 2.01 15.64 -5.94
N ARG A 256 1.32 15.38 -7.06
CA ARG A 256 0.22 16.23 -7.54
C ARG A 256 -1.06 15.49 -7.83
N SER A 257 -1.02 14.18 -7.96
CA SER A 257 -2.18 13.39 -8.36
C SER A 257 -2.52 12.37 -7.30
N ILE A 258 -3.82 12.15 -7.10
CA ILE A 258 -4.36 11.13 -6.21
C ILE A 258 -5.30 10.24 -7.02
N ALA A 259 -5.17 8.94 -6.85
CA ALA A 259 -6.15 7.96 -7.28
C ALA A 259 -6.95 7.45 -6.07
N VAL A 260 -8.27 7.39 -6.21
CA VAL A 260 -9.19 6.92 -5.17
C VAL A 260 -10.04 5.79 -5.75
N ALA A 261 -9.76 4.56 -5.33
CA ALA A 261 -10.52 3.38 -5.72
C ALA A 261 -11.69 3.15 -4.77
N LEU A 262 -12.86 2.88 -5.35
CA LEU A 262 -14.10 2.56 -4.64
C LEU A 262 -14.36 1.05 -4.68
N GLU A 263 -15.16 0.56 -3.74
CA GLU A 263 -15.66 -0.83 -3.73
C GLU A 263 -16.54 -1.15 -4.95
N SER A 264 -17.12 -0.12 -5.59
CA SER A 264 -17.91 -0.24 -6.83
C SER A 264 -17.07 -0.48 -8.11
N ASN A 265 -15.77 -0.76 -7.99
CA ASN A 265 -14.83 -0.89 -9.11
C ASN A 265 -14.64 0.39 -9.94
N VAL A 266 -14.94 1.54 -9.34
CA VAL A 266 -14.72 2.86 -9.91
C VAL A 266 -13.46 3.48 -9.29
N THR A 267 -12.59 4.07 -10.12
CA THR A 267 -11.45 4.87 -9.65
C THR A 267 -11.63 6.33 -10.04
N ILE A 268 -11.57 7.21 -9.05
CA ILE A 268 -11.67 8.65 -9.22
C ILE A 268 -10.26 9.23 -9.16
N LEU A 269 -9.94 10.11 -10.10
CA LEU A 269 -8.64 10.78 -10.16
C LEU A 269 -8.76 12.25 -9.80
N TYR A 270 -7.84 12.73 -8.99
CA TYR A 270 -7.69 14.12 -8.61
C TYR A 270 -6.28 14.64 -8.97
N THR A 271 -6.15 15.93 -9.27
CA THR A 271 -4.87 16.57 -9.57
C THR A 271 -4.78 17.99 -9.02
N LYS A 272 -3.58 18.41 -8.63
CA LYS A 272 -3.21 19.81 -8.34
C LYS A 272 -2.73 20.48 -9.62
N ASP A 273 -3.63 21.18 -10.31
CA ASP A 273 -3.29 21.96 -11.50
C ASP A 273 -2.86 23.39 -11.10
N GLY A 274 -1.58 23.56 -10.82
CA GLY A 274 -0.95 24.87 -10.55
C GLY A 274 -1.36 25.57 -9.25
N GLY A 275 -2.22 24.96 -8.43
CA GLY A 275 -2.64 25.46 -7.11
C GLY A 275 -2.56 24.40 -6.02
N ASP A 276 -2.84 24.81 -4.78
CA ASP A 276 -2.65 23.98 -3.58
C ASP A 276 -3.80 22.99 -3.29
N LYS A 277 -4.90 23.05 -4.06
CA LYS A 277 -6.07 22.19 -3.87
C LYS A 277 -6.21 21.13 -4.94
N TYR A 278 -6.66 19.95 -4.54
CA TYR A 278 -6.97 18.86 -5.45
C TYR A 278 -8.28 19.13 -6.20
N LYS A 279 -8.22 19.02 -7.52
CA LYS A 279 -9.39 19.13 -8.40
C LYS A 279 -9.67 17.78 -9.03
N PHE A 280 -10.95 17.47 -9.17
CA PHE A 280 -11.40 16.31 -9.93
C PHE A 280 -10.84 16.37 -11.36
N MET A 281 -10.23 15.28 -11.81
CA MET A 281 -9.62 15.15 -13.14
C MET A 281 -10.43 14.23 -14.04
N GLY A 282 -10.99 13.15 -13.49
CA GLY A 282 -11.78 12.19 -14.25
C GLY A 282 -12.04 10.90 -13.48
N ILE A 283 -12.73 9.97 -14.15
CA ILE A 283 -13.12 8.68 -13.61
C ILE A 283 -12.62 7.59 -14.56
N LEU A 284 -12.16 6.50 -13.97
CA LEU A 284 -11.93 5.22 -14.60
C LEU A 284 -13.00 4.26 -14.09
N HIS A 285 -13.81 3.73 -14.99
CA HIS A 285 -14.78 2.68 -14.70
C HIS A 285 -14.71 1.63 -15.81
N LYS A 286 -15.13 0.40 -15.50
CA LYS A 286 -15.38 -0.62 -16.52
C LYS A 286 -16.65 -0.34 -17.30
#